data_AF-A0A8S3PM67-F1
#
_entry.id   AF-A0A8S3PM67-F1
#
_cell.length_a   1.000
_cell.length_b   1.000
_cell.length_c   1.000
_cell.angle_alpha   90.00
_cell.angle_beta   90.00
_cell.angle_gamma   90.00
#
_symmetry.space_group_name_H-M   'P 1'
#
loop_
_entity.id
_entity.type
_entity.pdbx_description
1 polymer ?
#
loop_
_entity_poly.entity_id
_entity_poly.type
_entity_poly.pdbx_seq_one_letter_code
_entity_poly.pdbx_strand_id
1 'polypeptide(L)'
;MNGGENIWHLSKSALNKIKEEFNPFWQNVISSWASLCEPLTTAPSDILSQPLFLNENIMIDGKTAFYKNWIQNNVFFINDLIKENGEFYNYDEFIRNYNIKTTFLEFYGLILALPKEWKNVIHSQVFLKLNTVGHKIVTAIKTVDKVSKHLYKIFLDKIKETPSRIQEKWKIKLGIDIVAEEWNYFF
;
A
#
# COMPACT_ATOMS: atom_id res chain seq x y z
N MET A 1 -1.42 -16.56 13.49
CA MET A 1 -1.98 -15.68 12.44
C MET A 1 -2.20 -16.53 11.19
N ASN A 2 -3.43 -16.56 10.70
CA ASN A 2 -3.78 -17.29 9.48
C ASN A 2 -3.18 -16.54 8.28
N GLY A 3 -2.55 -17.25 7.35
CA GLY A 3 -1.72 -16.65 6.28
C GLY A 3 -2.42 -15.63 5.36
N GLY A 4 -3.76 -15.57 5.36
CA GLY A 4 -4.54 -14.64 4.54
C GLY A 4 -4.45 -13.17 4.97
N GLU A 5 -4.16 -12.88 6.24
CA GLU A 5 -4.09 -11.49 6.72
C GLU A 5 -2.87 -10.73 6.18
N ASN A 6 -1.80 -11.45 5.85
CA ASN A 6 -0.57 -10.84 5.33
C ASN A 6 -0.76 -10.16 3.98
N ILE A 7 -1.77 -10.58 3.20
CA ILE A 7 -2.09 -10.01 1.89
C ILE A 7 -2.50 -8.54 2.01
N TRP A 8 -3.14 -8.16 3.13
CA TRP A 8 -3.60 -6.78 3.36
C TRP A 8 -2.45 -5.78 3.55
N HIS A 9 -1.23 -6.26 3.78
CA HIS A 9 -0.04 -5.46 4.02
C HIS A 9 0.89 -5.40 2.80
N LEU A 10 0.46 -5.95 1.65
CA LEU A 10 1.25 -5.95 0.43
C LEU A 10 1.01 -4.70 -0.42
N SER A 11 2.03 -4.30 -1.18
CA SER A 11 1.93 -3.19 -2.12
C SER A 11 0.95 -3.51 -3.28
N LYS A 12 0.43 -2.47 -3.94
CA LYS A 12 -0.43 -2.60 -5.12
C LYS A 12 0.22 -3.45 -6.24
N SER A 13 1.51 -3.28 -6.49
CA SER A 13 2.23 -4.03 -7.52
C SER A 13 2.46 -5.48 -7.12
N ALA A 14 2.72 -5.75 -5.85
CA ALA A 14 2.80 -7.10 -5.30
C ALA A 14 1.49 -7.87 -5.50
N LEU A 15 0.37 -7.24 -5.13
CA LEU A 15 -0.97 -7.80 -5.29
C LEU A 15 -1.25 -8.12 -6.77
N ASN A 16 -0.85 -7.24 -7.69
CA ASN A 16 -1.00 -7.46 -9.12
C ASN A 16 -0.14 -8.59 -9.69
N LYS A 17 1.03 -8.91 -9.09
CA LYS A 17 1.85 -10.05 -9.50
C LYS A 17 1.28 -11.36 -8.98
N ILE A 18 0.87 -11.37 -7.71
CA ILE A 18 0.43 -12.59 -7.02
C ILE A 18 -0.93 -13.07 -7.52
N LYS A 19 -1.82 -12.16 -7.95
CA LYS A 19 -3.18 -12.53 -8.38
C LYS A 19 -3.21 -13.59 -9.50
N GLU A 20 -2.21 -13.60 -10.39
CA GLU A 20 -2.15 -14.51 -11.54
C GLU A 20 -2.09 -15.99 -11.12
N GLU A 21 -1.66 -16.28 -9.90
CA GLU A 21 -1.61 -17.63 -9.33
C GLU A 21 -2.96 -18.13 -8.81
N PHE A 22 -3.97 -17.26 -8.75
CA PHE A 22 -5.27 -17.56 -8.16
C PHE A 22 -6.36 -17.75 -9.22
N ASN A 23 -7.48 -18.34 -8.81
CA ASN A 23 -8.66 -18.48 -9.66
C ASN A 23 -9.31 -17.11 -9.99
N PRO A 24 -10.17 -17.02 -11.02
CA PRO A 24 -10.77 -15.76 -11.46
C PRO A 24 -11.52 -14.97 -10.37
N PHE A 25 -12.11 -15.67 -9.40
CA PHE A 25 -12.79 -15.01 -8.28
C PHE A 25 -11.77 -14.26 -7.40
N TRP A 26 -10.70 -14.92 -6.95
CA TRP A 26 -9.67 -14.31 -6.12
C TRP A 26 -8.87 -13.25 -6.87
N GLN A 27 -8.66 -13.42 -8.18
CA GLN A 27 -8.09 -12.37 -9.03
C GLN A 27 -8.89 -11.07 -8.96
N ASN A 28 -10.22 -11.15 -9.02
CA ASN A 28 -11.10 -9.99 -8.91
C ASN A 28 -11.05 -9.38 -7.50
N VAL A 29 -11.03 -10.20 -6.45
CA VAL A 29 -10.91 -9.73 -5.06
C VAL A 29 -9.59 -8.98 -4.84
N ILE A 30 -8.47 -9.57 -5.27
CA ILE A 30 -7.13 -8.97 -5.13
C ILE A 30 -7.02 -7.69 -5.96
N SER A 31 -7.57 -7.68 -7.18
CA SER A 31 -7.57 -6.47 -8.02
C SER A 31 -8.42 -5.36 -7.42
N SER A 32 -9.56 -5.70 -6.83
CA SER A 32 -10.42 -4.75 -6.12
C SER A 32 -9.68 -4.17 -4.91
N TRP A 33 -9.02 -5.00 -4.11
CA TRP A 33 -8.19 -4.55 -2.99
C TRP A 33 -7.02 -3.67 -3.44
N ALA A 34 -6.29 -4.09 -4.47
CA ALA A 34 -5.18 -3.32 -5.05
C ALA A 34 -5.62 -1.96 -5.59
N SER A 35 -6.86 -1.86 -6.11
CA SER A 35 -7.43 -0.58 -6.53
C SER A 35 -7.80 0.31 -5.36
N LEU A 36 -8.18 -0.27 -4.20
CA LEU A 36 -8.44 0.46 -2.98
C LEU A 36 -7.16 1.06 -2.41
N CYS A 37 -6.06 0.32 -2.37
CA CYS A 37 -4.77 0.84 -1.91
C CYS A 37 -4.43 2.19 -2.58
N GLU A 38 -4.27 3.23 -1.75
CA GLU A 38 -4.04 4.61 -2.21
C GLU A 38 -2.79 4.70 -3.11
N PRO A 39 -2.79 5.61 -4.11
CA PRO A 39 -1.60 5.88 -4.90
C PRO A 39 -0.47 6.44 -4.02
N LEU A 40 0.76 6.23 -4.50
CA LEU A 40 1.99 6.74 -3.88
C LEU A 40 1.98 8.27 -3.89
N THR A 41 1.62 8.88 -2.78
CA THR A 41 1.76 10.32 -2.54
C THR A 41 3.09 10.59 -1.83
N THR A 42 3.65 11.78 -2.05
CA THR A 42 4.90 12.22 -1.42
C THR A 42 4.70 12.76 0.00
N ALA A 43 3.47 12.74 0.52
CA ALA A 43 3.20 13.24 1.85
C ALA A 43 3.89 12.33 2.91
N PRO A 44 4.45 12.90 3.99
CA PRO A 44 5.18 12.15 5.00
C PRO A 44 4.38 11.01 5.66
N SER A 45 3.10 11.25 5.96
CA SER A 45 2.20 10.22 6.50
C SER A 45 2.04 9.04 5.56
N ASP A 46 2.06 9.33 4.26
CA ASP A 46 1.83 8.33 3.21
C ASP A 46 3.10 7.50 2.99
N ILE A 47 4.29 8.12 3.12
CA ILE A 47 5.59 7.43 3.13
C ILE A 47 5.68 6.47 4.32
N LEU A 48 5.39 6.93 5.54
CA LEU A 48 5.48 6.08 6.74
C LEU A 48 4.51 4.89 6.72
N SER A 49 3.37 5.04 6.03
CA SER A 49 2.40 3.97 5.80
C SER A 49 2.73 3.03 4.63
N GLN A 50 3.85 3.25 3.93
CA GLN A 50 4.24 2.37 2.82
C GLN A 50 4.66 0.99 3.31
N PRO A 51 4.21 -0.09 2.64
CA PRO A 51 4.71 -1.43 2.86
C PRO A 51 6.22 -1.54 2.61
N LEU A 52 6.93 -2.24 3.49
CA LEU A 52 8.35 -2.58 3.30
C LEU A 52 8.54 -3.64 2.22
N PHE A 53 7.64 -4.62 2.19
CA PHE A 53 7.80 -5.81 1.38
C PHE A 53 7.04 -5.73 0.06
N LEU A 54 7.64 -6.34 -0.96
CA LEU A 54 7.12 -6.38 -2.32
C LEU A 54 6.79 -4.98 -2.87
N ASN A 55 7.50 -3.94 -2.40
CA ASN A 55 7.33 -2.56 -2.84
C ASN A 55 8.32 -2.26 -3.97
N GLU A 56 7.84 -1.86 -5.14
CA GLU A 56 8.70 -1.57 -6.31
C GLU A 56 9.55 -0.32 -6.14
N ASN A 57 9.23 0.53 -5.16
CA ASN A 57 10.08 1.66 -4.78
C ASN A 57 11.23 1.24 -3.84
N ILE A 58 11.17 0.03 -3.25
CA ILE A 58 12.16 -0.51 -2.32
C ILE A 58 12.74 -1.79 -2.93
N MET A 59 13.83 -1.63 -3.68
CA MET A 59 14.49 -2.74 -4.37
C MET A 59 15.91 -2.95 -3.87
N ILE A 60 16.23 -4.19 -3.52
CA ILE A 60 17.58 -4.65 -3.21
C ILE A 60 18.05 -5.42 -4.44
N ASP A 61 19.10 -4.93 -5.11
CA ASP A 61 19.66 -5.55 -6.31
C ASP A 61 18.61 -5.78 -7.42
N GLY A 62 17.76 -4.77 -7.66
CA GLY A 62 16.69 -4.81 -8.67
C GLY A 62 15.52 -5.76 -8.34
N LYS A 63 15.49 -6.35 -7.15
CA LYS A 63 14.41 -7.23 -6.69
C LYS A 63 13.71 -6.65 -5.48
N THR A 64 12.40 -6.84 -5.41
CA THR A 64 11.62 -6.42 -4.23
C THR A 64 11.93 -7.31 -3.04
N ALA A 65 12.12 -6.72 -1.86
CA ALA A 65 12.41 -7.46 -0.64
C ALA A 65 11.18 -8.22 -0.11
N PHE A 66 11.40 -9.39 0.48
CA PHE A 66 10.38 -10.15 1.21
C PHE A 66 11.03 -10.97 2.33
N TYR A 67 10.74 -10.64 3.59
CA TYR A 67 11.27 -11.34 4.76
C TYR A 67 10.14 -11.91 5.59
N LYS A 68 9.89 -13.22 5.43
CA LYS A 68 8.82 -13.92 6.15
C LYS A 68 8.91 -13.78 7.67
N ASN A 69 10.12 -13.83 8.22
CA ASN A 69 10.33 -13.71 9.66
C ASN A 69 9.92 -12.32 10.20
N TRP A 70 10.10 -11.26 9.41
CA TRP A 70 9.73 -9.91 9.83
C TRP A 70 8.21 -9.74 9.87
N ILE A 71 7.53 -10.23 8.83
CA ILE A 71 6.05 -10.27 8.75
C ILE A 71 5.46 -11.03 9.94
N GLN A 72 6.04 -12.18 10.30
CA GLN A 72 5.59 -12.97 11.44
C GLN A 72 5.77 -12.26 12.80
N ASN A 73 6.64 -11.26 12.86
CA ASN A 73 6.88 -10.43 14.05
C ASN A 73 6.28 -9.02 13.90
N ASN A 74 5.24 -8.88 13.07
CA ASN A 74 4.46 -7.66 12.87
C ASN A 74 5.23 -6.44 12.35
N VAL A 75 6.29 -6.66 11.56
CA VAL A 75 6.99 -5.58 10.86
C VAL A 75 6.48 -5.54 9.42
N PHE A 76 5.83 -4.45 9.03
CA PHE A 76 5.17 -4.33 7.73
C PHE A 76 5.45 -3.02 7.02
N PHE A 77 5.66 -1.92 7.74
CA PHE A 77 5.68 -0.56 7.19
C PHE A 77 6.98 0.18 7.50
N ILE A 78 7.26 1.25 6.76
CA ILE A 78 8.42 2.13 7.02
C ILE A 78 8.38 2.68 8.45
N ASN A 79 7.19 2.97 8.98
CA ASN A 79 7.01 3.40 10.37
C ASN A 79 7.57 2.42 11.41
N ASP A 80 7.66 1.13 11.08
CA ASP A 80 8.16 0.11 12.00
C ASP A 80 9.70 0.17 12.12
N LEU A 81 10.37 0.81 11.16
CA LEU A 81 11.83 1.00 11.13
C LEU A 81 12.29 2.26 11.86
N ILE A 82 11.36 3.14 12.27
CA ILE A 82 11.67 4.41 12.93
C ILE A 82 11.29 4.41 14.41
N LYS A 83 12.05 5.22 15.14
CA LYS A 83 11.86 5.61 16.54
C LYS A 83 10.84 6.74 16.65
N GLU A 84 10.42 7.02 17.88
CA GLU A 84 9.50 8.12 18.19
C GLU A 84 10.04 9.49 17.78
N ASN A 85 11.36 9.68 17.86
CA ASN A 85 12.06 10.91 17.48
C ASN A 85 12.25 11.09 15.97
N GLY A 86 11.73 10.18 15.13
CA GLY A 86 11.85 10.24 13.67
C GLY A 86 13.18 9.71 13.12
N GLU A 87 14.06 9.16 13.96
CA GLU A 87 15.28 8.49 13.51
C GLU A 87 15.05 7.00 13.22
N PHE A 88 15.84 6.41 12.33
CA PHE A 88 15.83 4.97 12.14
C PHE A 88 16.40 4.24 13.37
N TYR A 89 15.87 3.05 13.65
CA TYR A 89 16.54 2.14 14.57
C TYR A 89 17.93 1.77 14.05
N ASN A 90 18.87 1.54 14.96
CA ASN A 90 20.05 0.75 14.63
C ASN A 90 19.71 -0.76 14.70
N TYR A 91 20.60 -1.59 14.20
CA TYR A 91 20.38 -3.03 14.12
C TYR A 91 20.10 -3.68 15.50
N ASP A 92 20.86 -3.30 16.52
CA ASP A 92 20.70 -3.85 17.87
C ASP A 92 19.36 -3.44 18.50
N GLU A 93 18.95 -2.19 18.33
CA GLU A 93 17.66 -1.68 18.79
C GLU A 93 16.50 -2.39 18.09
N PHE A 94 16.60 -2.57 16.76
CA PHE A 94 15.57 -3.23 15.98
C PHE A 94 15.34 -4.68 16.42
N ILE A 95 16.42 -5.45 16.58
CA ILE A 95 16.32 -6.84 17.05
C ILE A 95 15.76 -6.90 18.47
N ARG A 96 16.20 -6.02 19.37
CA ARG A 96 15.68 -5.98 20.74
C ARG A 96 14.20 -5.62 20.78
N ASN A 97 13.76 -4.67 19.95
CA ASN A 97 12.39 -4.17 19.96
C ASN A 97 11.39 -5.19 19.42
N TYR A 98 11.75 -5.92 18.36
CA TYR A 98 10.84 -6.87 17.70
C TYR A 98 11.15 -8.35 17.99
N ASN A 99 12.25 -8.65 18.69
CA ASN A 99 12.74 -10.00 18.97
C ASN A 99 12.88 -10.87 17.69
N ILE A 100 13.37 -10.27 16.60
CA ILE A 100 13.48 -10.89 15.28
C ILE A 100 14.88 -11.44 15.06
N LYS A 101 14.98 -12.69 14.60
CA LYS A 101 16.21 -13.24 14.00
C LYS A 101 16.40 -12.70 12.58
N THR A 102 17.12 -11.61 12.42
CA THR A 102 17.49 -11.02 11.13
C THR A 102 19.00 -10.82 11.07
N THR A 103 19.58 -10.83 9.87
CA THR A 103 20.99 -10.49 9.68
C THR A 103 21.20 -8.98 9.54
N PHE A 104 22.41 -8.53 9.85
CA PHE A 104 22.81 -7.13 9.66
C PHE A 104 22.62 -6.68 8.21
N LEU A 105 22.94 -7.54 7.24
CA LEU A 105 22.82 -7.24 5.82
C LEU A 105 21.37 -7.08 5.39
N GLU A 106 20.45 -7.91 5.88
CA GLU A 106 19.01 -7.77 5.57
C GLU A 106 18.46 -6.45 6.11
N PHE A 107 18.83 -6.10 7.34
CA PHE A 107 18.36 -4.88 7.99
C PHE A 107 18.85 -3.62 7.26
N TYR A 108 20.17 -3.47 7.12
CA TYR A 108 20.74 -2.29 6.47
C TYR A 108 20.51 -2.29 4.96
N GLY A 109 20.47 -3.46 4.31
CA GLY A 109 20.14 -3.57 2.90
C GLY A 109 18.76 -2.97 2.59
N LEU A 110 17.77 -3.24 3.46
CA LEU A 110 16.42 -2.70 3.31
C LEU A 110 16.36 -1.19 3.58
N ILE A 111 17.03 -0.70 4.62
CA ILE A 111 17.12 0.75 4.88
C ILE A 111 17.84 1.46 3.73
N LEU A 112 18.92 0.89 3.20
CA LEU A 112 19.67 1.46 2.09
C LEU A 112 18.85 1.48 0.80
N ALA A 113 18.01 0.47 0.57
CA ALA A 113 17.09 0.39 -0.57
C ALA A 113 15.95 1.41 -0.54
N LEU A 114 15.69 2.08 0.59
CA LEU A 114 14.69 3.15 0.64
C LEU A 114 15.12 4.33 -0.27
N PRO A 115 14.18 4.92 -1.05
CA PRO A 115 14.42 6.10 -1.87
C PRO A 115 15.05 7.25 -1.08
N LYS A 116 15.96 8.00 -1.73
CA LYS A 116 16.65 9.12 -1.08
C LYS A 116 15.68 10.23 -0.70
N GLU A 117 14.69 10.47 -1.53
CA GLU A 117 13.62 11.44 -1.30
C GLU A 117 12.87 11.11 -0.02
N TRP A 118 12.58 9.83 0.23
CA TRP A 118 11.88 9.39 1.44
C TRP A 118 12.74 9.56 2.68
N LYS A 119 14.02 9.22 2.60
CA LYS A 119 14.97 9.46 3.70
C LYS A 119 15.09 10.93 4.04
N ASN A 120 15.17 11.80 3.03
CA ASN A 120 15.25 13.25 3.23
C ASN A 120 14.00 13.80 3.91
N VAL A 121 12.82 13.33 3.51
CA VAL A 121 11.55 13.69 4.16
C VAL A 121 11.56 13.22 5.61
N ILE A 122 11.95 11.98 5.90
CA ILE A 122 12.00 11.44 7.27
C ILE A 122 13.02 12.21 8.14
N HIS A 123 14.22 12.47 7.62
CA HIS A 123 15.30 13.17 8.33
C HIS A 123 15.05 14.66 8.53
N SER A 124 14.07 15.27 7.85
CA SER A 124 13.77 16.69 8.02
C SER A 124 13.22 17.09 9.41
N GLN A 125 13.17 16.15 10.36
CA GLN A 125 12.89 16.35 11.81
C GLN A 125 11.53 16.99 12.15
N VAL A 126 10.59 17.06 11.21
CA VAL A 126 9.22 17.56 11.48
C VAL A 126 8.28 16.42 11.96
N PHE A 127 8.74 15.18 12.03
CA PHE A 127 7.84 14.02 12.14
C PHE A 127 8.10 13.15 13.35
N LEU A 128 7.00 12.82 14.04
CA LEU A 128 6.93 11.79 15.06
C LEU A 128 6.46 10.49 14.42
N LYS A 129 6.91 9.36 14.99
CA LYS A 129 6.37 8.04 14.66
C LYS A 129 4.84 8.08 14.69
N LEU A 130 4.19 7.51 13.68
CA LEU A 130 2.74 7.44 13.65
C LEU A 130 2.25 6.49 14.75
N ASN A 131 1.32 6.97 15.57
CA ASN A 131 0.69 6.19 16.66
C ASN A 131 -0.05 4.94 16.14
N THR A 132 -0.59 5.02 14.93
CA THR A 132 -1.27 3.92 14.26
C THR A 132 -0.87 3.89 12.80
N VAL A 133 -0.34 2.75 12.36
CA VAL A 133 -0.01 2.53 10.94
C VAL A 133 -0.78 1.32 10.43
N GLY A 134 -1.52 1.61 9.38
CA GLY A 134 -2.32 0.66 8.63
C GLY A 134 -2.82 1.36 7.39
N HIS A 135 -3.29 0.59 6.42
CA HIS A 135 -4.01 1.19 5.30
C HIS A 135 -5.17 2.02 5.87
N LYS A 136 -5.22 3.32 5.55
CA LYS A 136 -6.29 4.24 5.98
C LYS A 136 -7.68 3.62 5.73
N ILE A 137 -7.79 2.87 4.63
CA ILE A 137 -8.97 2.12 4.23
C ILE A 137 -9.34 1.00 5.20
N VAL A 138 -8.39 0.24 5.75
CA VAL A 138 -8.69 -0.78 6.76
C VAL A 138 -9.23 -0.13 8.03
N THR A 139 -8.64 0.99 8.45
CA THR A 139 -9.12 1.75 9.61
C THR A 139 -10.52 2.31 9.36
N ALA A 140 -10.77 2.88 8.17
CA ALA A 140 -12.08 3.38 7.77
C ALA A 140 -13.13 2.26 7.66
N ILE A 141 -12.75 1.07 7.17
CA ILE A 141 -13.64 -0.09 7.10
C ILE A 141 -14.03 -0.56 8.51
N LYS A 142 -13.08 -0.62 9.45
CA LYS A 142 -13.33 -1.10 10.82
C LYS A 142 -14.26 -0.17 11.63
N THR A 143 -14.33 1.11 11.29
CA THR A 143 -15.18 2.08 12.00
C THR A 143 -16.59 2.19 11.42
N VAL A 144 -16.84 1.62 10.24
CA VAL A 144 -18.12 1.76 9.51
C VAL A 144 -19.02 0.54 9.71
N ASP A 145 -20.26 0.78 10.15
CA ASP A 145 -21.27 -0.25 10.41
C ASP A 145 -21.70 -1.03 9.14
N LYS A 146 -21.67 -0.39 7.97
CA LYS A 146 -22.01 -0.99 6.66
C LYS A 146 -20.88 -0.90 5.65
N VAL A 147 -19.84 -1.70 5.89
CA VAL A 147 -18.63 -1.78 5.07
C VAL A 147 -18.92 -1.92 3.58
N SER A 148 -19.82 -2.82 3.19
CA SER A 148 -20.15 -3.08 1.79
C SER A 148 -20.69 -1.85 1.05
N LYS A 149 -21.55 -1.06 1.70
CA LYS A 149 -22.08 0.19 1.13
C LYS A 149 -21.00 1.25 0.98
N HIS A 150 -20.11 1.35 1.97
CA HIS A 150 -19.01 2.31 1.94
C HIS A 150 -18.01 1.99 0.83
N LEU A 151 -17.59 0.72 0.73
CA LEU A 151 -16.73 0.25 -0.35
C LEU A 151 -17.39 0.42 -1.72
N TYR A 152 -18.68 0.10 -1.84
CA TYR A 152 -19.42 0.30 -3.08
C TYR A 152 -19.41 1.77 -3.53
N LYS A 153 -19.61 2.71 -2.60
CA LYS A 153 -19.52 4.15 -2.89
C LYS A 153 -18.11 4.55 -3.38
N ILE A 154 -17.05 4.09 -2.71
CA ILE A 154 -15.67 4.35 -3.14
C ILE A 154 -15.42 3.80 -4.55
N PHE A 155 -15.92 2.60 -4.84
CA PHE A 155 -15.77 2.02 -6.17
C PHE A 155 -16.56 2.79 -7.23
N LEU A 156 -17.78 3.26 -6.92
CA LEU A 156 -18.55 4.11 -7.82
C LEU A 156 -17.81 5.41 -8.13
N ASP A 157 -17.28 6.09 -7.11
CA ASP A 157 -16.53 7.34 -7.29
C ASP A 157 -15.30 7.12 -8.19
N LYS A 158 -14.56 6.01 -8.00
CA LYS A 158 -13.44 5.65 -8.89
C LYS A 158 -13.86 5.33 -10.31
N ILE A 159 -14.99 4.64 -10.50
CA ILE A 159 -15.53 4.34 -11.84
C ILE A 159 -15.94 5.63 -12.56
N LYS A 160 -16.44 6.64 -11.83
CA LYS A 160 -16.79 7.95 -12.40
C LYS A 160 -15.55 8.71 -12.92
N GLU A 161 -14.42 8.61 -12.23
CA GLU A 161 -13.19 9.33 -12.58
C GLU A 161 -12.46 8.77 -13.81
N THR A 162 -12.55 7.45 -14.05
CA THR A 162 -11.85 6.81 -15.18
C THR A 162 -12.82 6.29 -16.24
N PRO A 163 -12.75 6.76 -17.49
CA PRO A 163 -13.51 6.17 -18.58
C PRO A 163 -13.15 4.69 -18.74
N SER A 164 -14.13 3.80 -18.65
CA SER A 164 -13.96 2.39 -18.94
C SER A 164 -13.61 2.20 -20.42
N ARG A 165 -12.87 1.13 -20.73
CA ARG A 165 -12.54 0.73 -22.11
C ARG A 165 -13.78 0.58 -23.01
N ILE A 166 -14.93 0.23 -22.42
CA ILE A 166 -16.22 0.12 -23.12
C ILE A 166 -16.75 1.52 -23.46
N GLN A 167 -16.63 2.49 -22.55
CA GLN A 167 -17.00 3.88 -22.79
C GLN A 167 -16.15 4.51 -23.89
N GLU A 168 -14.83 4.30 -23.89
CA GLU A 168 -13.96 4.77 -24.98
C GLU A 168 -14.36 4.14 -26.33
N LYS A 169 -14.61 2.83 -26.34
CA LYS A 169 -15.06 2.12 -27.54
C LYS A 169 -16.35 2.73 -28.12
N TRP A 170 -17.33 3.05 -27.27
CA TRP A 170 -18.59 3.62 -27.71
C TRP A 170 -18.50 5.12 -28.03
N LYS A 171 -17.68 5.88 -27.31
CA LYS A 171 -17.32 7.28 -27.64
C LYS A 171 -16.80 7.39 -29.07
N ILE A 172 -15.83 6.53 -29.42
CA ILE A 172 -15.25 6.47 -30.77
C ILE A 172 -16.31 6.07 -31.80
N LYS A 173 -17.13 5.06 -31.48
CA LYS A 173 -18.10 4.50 -32.43
C LYS A 173 -19.31 5.40 -32.70
N LEU A 174 -19.71 6.21 -31.71
CA LEU A 174 -20.86 7.11 -31.80
C LEU A 174 -20.47 8.54 -32.15
N GLY A 175 -19.19 8.93 -32.01
CA GLY A 175 -18.73 10.29 -32.29
C GLY A 175 -19.25 11.34 -31.30
N ILE A 176 -19.68 10.91 -30.11
CA ILE A 176 -20.25 11.78 -29.07
C ILE A 176 -19.23 11.92 -27.95
N ASP A 177 -18.86 13.16 -27.62
CA ASP A 177 -18.05 13.44 -26.44
C ASP A 177 -18.98 13.63 -25.23
N ILE A 178 -19.05 12.63 -24.36
CA ILE A 178 -19.94 12.67 -23.20
C ILE A 178 -19.21 13.42 -22.09
N VAL A 179 -19.69 14.62 -21.77
CA VAL A 179 -19.10 15.50 -20.76
C VAL A 179 -19.24 14.84 -19.38
N ALA A 180 -18.22 14.93 -18.53
CA ALA A 180 -18.20 14.30 -17.20
C ALA A 180 -19.41 14.72 -16.32
N GLU A 181 -19.98 15.89 -16.56
CA GLU A 181 -21.15 16.43 -15.85
C GLU A 181 -22.45 15.66 -16.12
N GLU A 182 -22.65 15.14 -17.33
CA GLU A 182 -23.85 14.37 -17.69
C GLU A 182 -23.89 13.00 -16.99
N TRP A 183 -22.72 12.45 -16.65
CA TRP A 183 -22.59 11.15 -16.00
C TRP A 183 -22.97 11.15 -14.52
N ASN A 184 -22.83 12.29 -13.84
CA ASN A 184 -23.29 12.45 -12.45
C ASN A 184 -24.81 12.28 -12.32
N TYR A 185 -25.55 12.36 -13.43
CA TYR A 185 -26.99 12.16 -13.45
C TYR A 185 -27.41 10.68 -13.51
N PHE A 186 -26.52 9.79 -13.98
CA PHE A 186 -26.84 8.38 -14.22
C PHE A 186 -26.34 7.43 -13.09
N PHE A 187 -25.55 7.93 -12.14
CA PHE A 187 -24.95 7.17 -11.03
C PHE A 187 -24.95 7.94 -9.72
#